data_AF-A0A1V5QML7-F1
#
_entry.id   AF-A0A1V5QML7-F1
#
_cell.length_a   1.000
_cell.length_b   1.000
_cell.length_c   1.000
_cell.angle_alpha   90.00
_cell.angle_beta   90.00
_cell.angle_gamma   90.00
#
_symmetry.space_group_name_H-M   'P 1'
#
loop_
_entity.id
_entity.type
_entity.pdbx_description
1 polymer ?
#
loop_
_entity_poly.entity_id
_entity_poly.type
_entity_poly.pdbx_seq_one_letter_code
_entity_poly.pdbx_strand_id
1 'polypeptide(L)'
;MLESNKFFFDKNFFVKSIIILISLIAVVFLINYFAPFFVDESFSVIVLPDIQKYSLKGREDILISQVNWIIENEKELNIKFVVFEGDLVENWDKHSQWIDANQMISKLEEHNIPFLLVPGNHDHDKTNPNLPLTNYNYYFPNSRFENKSWWGGSFGVGNTYQKIRIGFRDYLFLGLDFCPNNDELGWANKIFYENKSNNLILTTHGYLDLNGNRKVHGCSSTENIWSMSKTHKNLQVILSGHVHGEYTRTSMNDFNYPVTQMLADYQALENGGNGYLRILHFSPSEGIVKVRTFSPYLSELKEGKESNFEFSFSFN
;
A
#
# COMPACT_ATOMS: atom_id res chain seq x y z
N MET A 1 -7.57 54.83 -73.12
CA MET A 1 -7.13 53.43 -73.11
C MET A 1 -6.98 53.04 -71.65
N LEU A 2 -7.84 52.15 -71.15
CA LEU A 2 -7.77 51.62 -69.78
C LEU A 2 -7.21 50.20 -69.89
N GLU A 3 -5.97 50.00 -69.44
CA GLU A 3 -5.38 48.67 -69.32
C GLU A 3 -5.92 47.98 -68.06
N SER A 4 -6.42 46.76 -68.25
CA SER A 4 -6.95 45.92 -67.18
C SER A 4 -5.80 45.13 -66.54
N ASN A 5 -5.50 45.40 -65.27
CA ASN A 5 -4.58 44.60 -64.46
C ASN A 5 -5.23 43.24 -64.15
N LYS A 6 -4.86 42.20 -64.91
CA LYS A 6 -5.17 40.82 -64.56
C LYS A 6 -4.27 40.38 -63.40
N PHE A 7 -4.84 40.31 -62.20
CA PHE A 7 -4.26 39.56 -61.08
C PHE A 7 -4.16 38.08 -61.48
N PHE A 8 -2.95 37.62 -61.78
CA PHE A 8 -2.64 36.20 -61.91
C PHE A 8 -2.68 35.59 -60.51
N PHE A 9 -3.78 34.90 -60.18
CA PHE A 9 -3.80 34.00 -59.03
C PHE A 9 -2.91 32.81 -59.35
N ASP A 10 -1.76 32.72 -58.68
CA ASP A 10 -0.86 31.59 -58.80
C ASP A 10 -1.54 30.34 -58.20
N LYS A 11 -2.10 29.51 -59.06
CA LYS A 11 -2.75 28.25 -58.69
C LYS A 11 -1.80 27.34 -57.88
N ASN A 12 -0.48 27.45 -58.06
CA ASN A 12 0.48 26.67 -57.31
C ASN A 12 0.58 27.10 -55.83
N PHE A 13 0.36 28.38 -55.53
CA PHE A 13 0.33 28.88 -54.15
C PHE A 13 -0.91 28.38 -53.40
N PHE A 14 -2.06 28.35 -54.07
CA PHE A 14 -3.32 27.87 -53.48
C PHE A 14 -3.29 26.37 -53.20
N VAL A 15 -2.74 25.57 -54.14
CA VAL A 15 -2.58 24.12 -53.96
C VAL A 15 -1.58 23.79 -52.85
N LYS A 16 -0.44 24.49 -52.77
CA LYS A 16 0.53 24.31 -51.67
C LYS A 16 -0.06 24.66 -50.31
N SER A 17 -0.85 25.74 -50.22
CA SER A 17 -1.51 26.15 -48.97
C SER A 17 -2.56 25.14 -48.51
N ILE A 18 -3.32 24.55 -49.43
CA ILE A 18 -4.29 23.48 -49.14
C ILE A 18 -3.59 22.21 -48.66
N ILE A 19 -2.48 21.81 -49.31
CA ILE A 19 -1.71 20.63 -48.89
C ILE A 19 -1.13 20.83 -47.49
N ILE A 20 -0.59 22.01 -47.17
CA ILE A 20 -0.07 22.32 -45.83
C ILE A 20 -1.20 22.28 -44.78
N LEU A 21 -2.37 22.83 -45.09
CA LEU A 21 -3.53 22.81 -44.18
C LEU A 21 -4.06 21.40 -43.94
N ILE A 22 -4.16 20.56 -44.99
CA ILE A 22 -4.56 19.16 -44.87
C ILE A 22 -3.52 18.37 -44.05
N SER A 23 -2.23 18.66 -44.24
CA SER A 23 -1.15 18.03 -43.48
C SER A 23 -1.21 18.41 -41.99
N LEU A 24 -1.46 19.68 -41.68
CA LEU A 24 -1.64 20.16 -40.31
C LEU A 24 -2.87 19.54 -39.64
N ILE A 25 -4.00 19.45 -40.34
CA ILE A 25 -5.22 18.80 -39.84
C ILE A 25 -4.99 17.31 -39.61
N ALA A 26 -4.27 16.61 -40.50
CA ALA A 26 -3.92 15.21 -40.34
C ALA A 26 -2.97 14.99 -39.15
N VAL A 27 -2.01 15.89 -38.91
CA VAL A 27 -1.11 15.83 -37.74
C VAL A 27 -1.89 16.09 -36.43
N VAL A 28 -2.83 17.03 -36.40
CA VAL A 28 -3.68 17.27 -35.21
C VAL A 28 -4.62 16.08 -34.95
N PHE A 29 -5.18 15.48 -36.00
CA PHE A 29 -5.97 14.25 -35.87
C PHE A 29 -5.12 13.08 -35.38
N LEU A 30 -3.89 12.91 -35.89
CA LEU A 30 -2.96 11.87 -35.43
C LEU A 30 -2.50 12.12 -33.98
N ILE A 31 -2.26 13.36 -33.57
CA ILE A 31 -1.92 13.69 -32.17
C ILE A 31 -3.10 13.39 -31.24
N ASN A 32 -4.34 13.60 -31.66
CA ASN A 32 -5.52 13.25 -30.85
C ASN A 32 -5.86 11.75 -30.88
N TYR A 33 -5.50 11.03 -31.96
CA TYR A 33 -5.69 9.57 -32.06
C TYR A 33 -4.57 8.77 -31.36
N PHE A 34 -3.38 9.37 -31.24
CA PHE A 34 -2.20 8.81 -30.56
C PHE A 34 -1.81 9.51 -29.27
N ALA A 35 -2.56 10.53 -28.82
CA ALA A 35 -2.50 10.97 -27.44
C ALA A 35 -2.78 9.72 -26.62
N PRO A 36 -1.80 9.19 -25.86
CA PRO A 36 -2.10 8.05 -25.04
C PRO A 36 -3.23 8.53 -24.14
N PHE A 37 -4.36 7.81 -24.17
CA PHE A 37 -5.29 7.82 -23.06
C PHE A 37 -4.48 7.30 -21.87
N PHE A 38 -3.68 8.17 -21.25
CA PHE A 38 -3.11 7.92 -19.94
C PHE A 38 -4.30 8.03 -19.00
N VAL A 39 -5.05 6.94 -18.89
CA VAL A 39 -5.90 6.75 -17.73
C VAL A 39 -4.93 6.49 -16.58
N ASP A 40 -4.46 7.59 -15.99
CA ASP A 40 -3.66 7.58 -14.78
C ASP A 40 -4.63 7.31 -13.63
N GLU A 41 -4.97 6.02 -13.47
CA GLU A 41 -6.09 5.57 -12.66
C GLU A 41 -5.72 5.71 -11.19
N SER A 42 -6.38 6.64 -10.49
CA SER A 42 -6.33 6.69 -9.04
C SER A 42 -6.78 5.34 -8.47
N PHE A 43 -6.15 4.92 -7.39
CA PHE A 43 -6.41 3.64 -6.76
C PHE A 43 -6.25 3.72 -5.26
N SER A 44 -6.79 2.73 -4.55
CA SER A 44 -6.72 2.69 -3.09
C SER A 44 -5.95 1.46 -2.60
N VAL A 45 -5.18 1.67 -1.53
CA VAL A 45 -4.65 0.60 -0.67
C VAL A 45 -5.34 0.73 0.67
N ILE A 46 -5.89 -0.37 1.18
CA ILE A 46 -6.51 -0.40 2.50
C ILE A 46 -5.52 -0.97 3.51
N VAL A 47 -5.36 -0.29 4.64
CA VAL A 47 -4.46 -0.71 5.72
C VAL A 47 -5.29 -1.00 6.97
N LEU A 48 -5.20 -2.21 7.48
CA LEU A 48 -5.86 -2.66 8.70
C LEU A 48 -4.80 -2.77 9.81
N PRO A 49 -4.78 -1.83 10.76
CA PRO A 49 -3.93 -1.94 11.93
C PRO A 49 -4.55 -2.91 12.95
N ASP A 50 -3.69 -3.65 13.64
CA ASP A 50 -3.97 -4.28 14.94
C ASP A 50 -5.41 -4.80 15.10
N ILE A 51 -5.73 -5.89 14.40
CA ILE A 51 -7.09 -6.46 14.41
C ILE A 51 -7.32 -7.44 15.57
N GLN A 52 -6.31 -7.67 16.41
CA GLN A 52 -6.27 -8.73 17.41
C GLN A 52 -7.50 -8.76 18.32
N LYS A 53 -8.04 -7.58 18.67
CA LYS A 53 -9.23 -7.48 19.51
C LYS A 53 -10.51 -7.98 18.84
N TYR A 54 -10.58 -8.03 17.51
CA TYR A 54 -11.77 -8.50 16.77
C TYR A 54 -11.80 -10.02 16.61
N SER A 55 -10.67 -10.68 16.90
CA SER A 55 -10.60 -12.15 17.03
C SER A 55 -11.12 -12.66 18.39
N LEU A 56 -11.45 -11.74 19.32
CA LEU A 56 -12.04 -12.10 20.60
C LEU A 56 -13.51 -12.46 20.44
N LYS A 57 -13.92 -13.52 21.15
CA LYS A 57 -15.30 -14.00 21.15
C LYS A 57 -16.29 -12.86 21.42
N GLY A 58 -17.27 -12.69 20.53
CA GLY A 58 -18.32 -11.68 20.62
C GLY A 58 -17.95 -10.30 20.04
N ARG A 59 -16.88 -10.21 19.25
CA ARG A 59 -16.44 -9.00 18.52
C ARG A 59 -16.14 -9.25 17.05
N GLU A 60 -16.52 -10.43 16.55
CA GLU A 60 -16.22 -10.90 15.20
C GLU A 60 -16.93 -10.04 14.15
N ASP A 61 -18.07 -9.43 14.52
CA ASP A 61 -18.85 -8.50 13.70
C ASP A 61 -18.03 -7.29 13.23
N ILE A 62 -17.05 -6.86 14.02
CA ILE A 62 -16.18 -5.72 13.68
C ILE A 62 -15.25 -6.09 12.52
N LEU A 63 -14.52 -7.20 12.60
CA LEU A 63 -13.67 -7.66 11.49
C LEU A 63 -14.50 -8.04 10.26
N ILE A 64 -15.69 -8.62 10.47
CA ILE A 64 -16.67 -8.88 9.40
C ILE A 64 -17.03 -7.58 8.67
N SER A 65 -17.32 -6.51 9.41
CA SER A 65 -17.66 -5.21 8.80
C SER A 65 -16.52 -4.64 7.96
N GLN A 66 -15.27 -4.74 8.43
CA GLN A 66 -14.10 -4.24 7.69
C GLN A 66 -13.90 -4.99 6.39
N VAL A 67 -13.87 -6.32 6.44
CA VAL A 67 -13.62 -7.15 5.25
C VAL A 67 -14.78 -7.08 4.26
N ASN A 68 -16.03 -7.13 4.72
CA ASN A 68 -17.18 -7.01 3.82
C ASN A 68 -17.19 -5.64 3.15
N TRP A 69 -16.92 -4.56 3.88
CA TRP A 69 -16.84 -3.21 3.30
C TRP A 69 -15.75 -3.12 2.23
N ILE A 70 -14.57 -3.70 2.45
CA ILE A 70 -13.50 -3.76 1.44
C ILE A 70 -14.00 -4.44 0.17
N ILE A 71 -14.66 -5.59 0.29
CA ILE A 71 -15.17 -6.36 -0.85
C ILE A 71 -16.27 -5.58 -1.58
N GLU A 72 -17.21 -4.98 -0.85
CA GLU A 72 -18.34 -4.22 -1.40
C GLU A 72 -17.89 -2.93 -2.09
N ASN A 73 -16.82 -2.30 -1.61
CA ASN A 73 -16.30 -1.03 -2.14
C ASN A 73 -15.09 -1.20 -3.07
N GLU A 74 -14.66 -2.44 -3.36
CA GLU A 74 -13.47 -2.74 -4.16
C GLU A 74 -13.49 -1.97 -5.49
N LYS A 75 -14.62 -2.03 -6.21
CA LYS A 75 -14.77 -1.40 -7.51
C LYS A 75 -14.88 0.13 -7.43
N GLU A 76 -15.64 0.64 -6.47
CA GLU A 76 -15.90 2.08 -6.34
C GLU A 76 -14.66 2.86 -5.90
N LEU A 77 -13.92 2.31 -4.93
CA LEU A 77 -12.69 2.92 -4.43
C LEU A 77 -11.44 2.48 -5.21
N ASN A 78 -11.62 1.62 -6.21
CA ASN A 78 -10.56 1.00 -6.98
C ASN A 78 -9.47 0.41 -6.08
N ILE A 79 -9.88 -0.45 -5.14
CA ILE A 79 -8.99 -1.08 -4.17
C ILE A 79 -8.12 -2.10 -4.91
N LYS A 80 -6.80 -1.90 -4.89
CA LYS A 80 -5.85 -2.78 -5.58
C LYS A 80 -5.04 -3.65 -4.62
N PHE A 81 -5.01 -3.31 -3.34
CA PHE A 81 -4.22 -4.01 -2.36
C PHE A 81 -4.73 -3.78 -0.93
N VAL A 82 -4.57 -4.78 -0.07
CA VAL A 82 -4.85 -4.69 1.37
C VAL A 82 -3.60 -5.02 2.17
N VAL A 83 -3.34 -4.29 3.24
CA VAL A 83 -2.20 -4.50 4.15
C VAL A 83 -2.73 -4.71 5.55
N PHE A 84 -2.32 -5.79 6.21
CA PHE A 84 -2.51 -5.98 7.64
C PHE A 84 -1.20 -5.68 8.35
N GLU A 85 -1.21 -4.76 9.32
CA GLU A 85 0.01 -4.29 10.01
C GLU A 85 0.45 -5.19 11.16
N GLY A 86 -0.17 -6.37 11.33
CA GLY A 86 0.18 -7.36 12.34
C GLY A 86 -0.84 -7.50 13.45
N ASP A 87 -0.50 -8.33 14.43
CA ASP A 87 -1.38 -8.72 15.53
C ASP A 87 -2.73 -9.20 15.00
N LEU A 88 -2.70 -10.32 14.28
CA LEU A 88 -3.90 -10.92 13.69
C LEU A 88 -4.79 -11.55 14.77
N VAL A 89 -4.19 -12.00 15.88
CA VAL A 89 -4.88 -12.58 17.04
C VAL A 89 -4.42 -11.95 18.35
N GLU A 90 -5.26 -11.97 19.38
CA GLU A 90 -4.91 -11.46 20.71
C GLU A 90 -3.98 -12.42 21.46
N ASN A 91 -4.11 -13.71 21.20
CA ASN A 91 -3.37 -14.74 21.90
C ASN A 91 -2.94 -15.79 20.89
N TRP A 92 -1.64 -15.86 20.62
CA TRP A 92 -1.05 -16.84 19.70
C TRP A 92 -1.48 -18.29 20.01
N ASP A 93 -1.75 -18.66 21.26
CA ASP A 93 -2.12 -20.03 21.68
C ASP A 93 -3.62 -20.33 21.54
N LYS A 94 -4.45 -19.35 21.16
CA LYS A 94 -5.90 -19.51 21.02
C LYS A 94 -6.30 -19.77 19.59
N HIS A 95 -6.37 -21.05 19.23
CA HIS A 95 -6.79 -21.50 17.90
C HIS A 95 -8.12 -20.94 17.42
N SER A 96 -9.09 -20.66 18.30
CA SER A 96 -10.36 -20.04 17.89
C SER A 96 -10.14 -18.68 17.23
N GLN A 97 -9.25 -17.86 17.78
CA GLN A 97 -8.92 -16.53 17.26
C GLN A 97 -8.31 -16.62 15.86
N TRP A 98 -7.40 -17.58 15.68
CA TRP A 98 -6.80 -17.85 14.38
C TRP A 98 -7.82 -18.35 13.35
N ILE A 99 -8.77 -19.20 13.76
CA ILE A 99 -9.85 -19.67 12.88
C ILE A 99 -10.69 -18.48 12.40
N ASP A 100 -11.05 -17.57 13.30
CA ASP A 100 -11.87 -16.39 12.97
C ASP A 100 -11.11 -15.43 12.04
N ALA A 101 -9.85 -15.09 12.37
CA ALA A 101 -8.99 -14.27 11.52
C ALA A 101 -8.77 -14.92 10.14
N ASN A 102 -8.48 -16.23 10.11
CA ASN A 102 -8.31 -16.98 8.88
C ASN A 102 -9.57 -16.96 8.01
N GLN A 103 -10.73 -17.24 8.59
CA GLN A 103 -11.99 -17.26 7.85
C GLN A 103 -12.25 -15.91 7.18
N MET A 104 -12.02 -14.82 7.91
CA MET A 104 -12.26 -13.47 7.39
C MET A 104 -11.23 -13.05 6.33
N ILE A 105 -9.94 -13.27 6.57
CA ILE A 105 -8.88 -12.94 5.61
C ILE A 105 -9.03 -13.78 4.32
N SER A 106 -9.48 -15.04 4.43
CA SER A 106 -9.72 -15.92 3.26
C SER A 106 -10.72 -15.34 2.27
N LYS A 107 -11.68 -14.52 2.72
CA LYS A 107 -12.64 -13.86 1.80
C LYS A 107 -11.95 -12.94 0.80
N LEU A 108 -10.84 -12.29 1.17
CA LEU A 108 -10.06 -11.48 0.22
C LEU A 108 -9.53 -12.34 -0.93
N GLU A 109 -9.09 -13.56 -0.64
CA GLU A 109 -8.64 -14.50 -1.68
C GLU A 109 -9.77 -15.01 -2.56
N GLU A 110 -10.92 -15.32 -1.96
CA GLU A 110 -12.12 -15.76 -2.68
C GLU A 110 -12.59 -14.68 -3.69
N HIS A 111 -12.36 -13.41 -3.35
CA HIS A 111 -12.65 -12.25 -4.20
C HIS A 111 -11.46 -11.79 -5.05
N ASN A 112 -10.32 -12.51 -5.03
CA ASN A 112 -9.09 -12.18 -5.76
C ASN A 112 -8.47 -10.81 -5.42
N ILE A 113 -8.73 -10.29 -4.23
CA ILE A 113 -8.13 -9.05 -3.73
C ILE A 113 -6.72 -9.37 -3.20
N PRO A 114 -5.64 -8.81 -3.77
CA PRO A 114 -4.28 -9.05 -3.29
C PRO A 114 -4.04 -8.42 -1.91
N PHE A 115 -3.25 -9.07 -1.07
CA PHE A 115 -2.92 -8.54 0.25
C PHE A 115 -1.53 -8.94 0.76
N LEU A 116 -1.08 -8.20 1.78
CA LEU A 116 0.10 -8.47 2.58
C LEU A 116 -0.31 -8.65 4.05
N LEU A 117 0.27 -9.66 4.69
CA LEU A 117 0.22 -9.87 6.14
C LEU A 117 1.63 -9.73 6.70
N VAL A 118 1.77 -9.03 7.82
CA VAL A 118 2.95 -9.15 8.68
C VAL A 118 2.54 -9.77 10.01
N PRO A 119 3.41 -10.50 10.71
CA PRO A 119 3.16 -10.90 12.09
C PRO A 119 3.37 -9.74 13.06
N GLY A 120 2.55 -9.70 14.12
CA GLY A 120 2.78 -8.86 15.30
C GLY A 120 3.25 -9.65 16.52
N ASN A 121 3.47 -8.96 17.64
CA ASN A 121 4.01 -9.57 18.85
C ASN A 121 3.01 -10.50 19.56
N HIS A 122 1.71 -10.37 19.30
CA HIS A 122 0.68 -11.28 19.78
C HIS A 122 0.52 -12.53 18.90
N ASP A 123 1.07 -12.52 17.70
CA ASP A 123 1.09 -13.67 16.78
C ASP A 123 2.24 -14.65 17.10
N HIS A 124 3.24 -14.20 17.88
CA HIS A 124 4.41 -15.01 18.25
C HIS A 124 4.15 -15.95 19.43
N ASP A 125 4.59 -17.21 19.27
CA ASP A 125 4.77 -18.20 20.33
C ASP A 125 5.82 -17.71 21.34
N LYS A 126 5.32 -17.25 22.48
CA LYS A 126 6.13 -16.72 23.59
C LYS A 126 6.83 -17.82 24.40
N THR A 127 6.56 -19.09 24.10
CA THR A 127 7.12 -20.27 24.80
C THR A 127 8.20 -20.99 23.98
N ASN A 128 8.21 -20.83 22.66
CA ASN A 128 9.21 -21.42 21.78
C ASN A 128 9.85 -20.39 20.83
N PRO A 129 10.93 -19.72 21.25
CA PRO A 129 11.58 -18.68 20.45
C PRO A 129 12.25 -19.20 19.16
N ASN A 130 12.43 -20.52 19.00
CA ASN A 130 13.00 -21.10 17.77
C ASN A 130 11.96 -21.28 16.66
N LEU A 131 10.68 -21.34 17.01
CA LEU A 131 9.56 -21.44 16.06
C LEU A 131 8.47 -20.43 16.46
N PRO A 132 8.81 -19.14 16.51
CA PRO A 132 7.95 -18.14 17.12
C PRO A 132 6.68 -17.94 16.29
N LEU A 133 6.62 -18.34 15.02
CA LEU A 133 5.45 -18.18 14.16
C LEU A 133 4.72 -19.51 13.88
N THR A 134 4.72 -20.44 14.83
CA THR A 134 4.13 -21.79 14.63
C THR A 134 2.67 -21.74 14.17
N ASN A 135 1.81 -21.04 14.91
CA ASN A 135 0.38 -20.94 14.54
C ASN A 135 0.15 -20.02 13.35
N TYR A 136 0.86 -18.89 13.27
CA TYR A 136 0.83 -18.04 12.07
C TYR A 136 1.13 -18.85 10.79
N ASN A 137 2.19 -19.66 10.80
CA ASN A 137 2.57 -20.51 9.66
C ASN A 137 1.54 -21.62 9.38
N TYR A 138 0.83 -22.10 10.40
CA TYR A 138 -0.21 -23.10 10.22
C TYR A 138 -1.42 -22.54 9.44
N TYR A 139 -1.86 -21.33 9.77
CA TYR A 139 -3.03 -20.70 9.13
C TYR A 139 -2.67 -19.93 7.85
N PHE A 140 -1.50 -19.31 7.80
CA PHE A 140 -1.02 -18.51 6.67
C PHE A 140 0.35 -18.99 6.16
N PRO A 141 0.50 -20.27 5.76
CA PRO A 141 1.76 -20.77 5.22
C PRO A 141 2.07 -20.11 3.87
N ASN A 142 3.35 -19.95 3.54
CA ASN A 142 3.77 -19.41 2.24
C ASN A 142 3.14 -20.15 1.05
N SER A 143 2.97 -21.48 1.15
CA SER A 143 2.35 -22.32 0.11
C SER A 143 0.92 -21.93 -0.24
N ARG A 144 0.23 -21.20 0.64
CA ARG A 144 -1.09 -20.60 0.38
C ARG A 144 -1.03 -19.53 -0.71
N PHE A 145 0.09 -18.81 -0.78
CA PHE A 145 0.26 -17.63 -1.64
C PHE A 145 1.15 -17.89 -2.85
N GLU A 146 1.99 -18.93 -2.84
CA GLU A 146 2.99 -19.21 -3.90
C GLU A 146 2.43 -19.27 -5.33
N ASN A 147 1.16 -19.67 -5.50
CA ASN A 147 0.51 -19.75 -6.81
C ASN A 147 -0.27 -18.47 -7.19
N LYS A 148 -0.31 -17.46 -6.33
CA LYS A 148 -0.97 -16.18 -6.62
C LYS A 148 -0.06 -15.36 -7.53
N SER A 149 -0.63 -14.74 -8.56
CA SER A 149 0.12 -13.95 -9.55
C SER A 149 0.87 -12.75 -8.95
N TRP A 150 0.41 -12.27 -7.81
CA TRP A 150 1.00 -11.16 -7.06
C TRP A 150 2.06 -11.58 -6.05
N TRP A 151 2.28 -12.87 -5.82
CA TRP A 151 3.29 -13.35 -4.88
C TRP A 151 4.71 -13.15 -5.43
N GLY A 152 5.57 -12.54 -4.63
CA GLY A 152 6.98 -12.32 -4.98
C GLY A 152 7.94 -13.31 -4.33
N GLY A 153 7.68 -13.71 -3.09
CA GLY A 153 8.52 -14.63 -2.34
C GLY A 153 8.58 -14.29 -0.85
N SER A 154 9.40 -15.05 -0.11
CA SER A 154 9.52 -14.92 1.35
C SER A 154 10.94 -15.17 1.85
N PHE A 155 11.18 -14.78 3.10
CA PHE A 155 12.30 -15.20 3.91
C PHE A 155 11.78 -15.85 5.19
N GLY A 156 11.84 -17.18 5.23
CA GLY A 156 11.20 -17.93 6.31
C GLY A 156 9.68 -17.73 6.33
N VAL A 157 9.13 -17.54 7.53
CA VAL A 157 7.70 -17.28 7.77
C VAL A 157 7.52 -15.81 8.15
N GLY A 158 6.45 -15.17 7.69
CA GLY A 158 6.09 -13.81 8.13
C GLY A 158 6.79 -12.67 7.38
N ASN A 159 7.97 -12.91 6.80
CA ASN A 159 8.64 -11.94 5.93
C ASN A 159 8.34 -12.28 4.46
N THR A 160 7.54 -11.46 3.80
CA THR A 160 7.07 -11.74 2.43
C THR A 160 7.07 -10.48 1.58
N TYR A 161 7.04 -10.63 0.26
CA TYR A 161 6.78 -9.50 -0.61
C TYR A 161 5.85 -9.88 -1.75
N GLN A 162 5.08 -8.89 -2.20
CA GLN A 162 4.11 -8.99 -3.27
C GLN A 162 4.40 -7.93 -4.34
N LYS A 163 4.13 -8.29 -5.58
CA LYS A 163 4.31 -7.42 -6.75
C LYS A 163 2.98 -7.29 -7.46
N ILE A 164 2.55 -6.05 -7.69
CA ILE A 164 1.35 -5.77 -8.46
C ILE A 164 1.67 -4.69 -9.49
N ARG A 165 1.00 -4.77 -10.64
CA ARG A 165 1.02 -3.73 -11.65
C ARG A 165 -0.31 -2.99 -11.62
N ILE A 166 -0.27 -1.67 -11.42
CA ILE A 166 -1.45 -0.81 -11.45
C ILE A 166 -1.25 0.20 -12.58
N GLY A 167 -2.14 0.15 -13.57
CA GLY A 167 -1.92 0.85 -14.83
C GLY A 167 -0.58 0.46 -15.47
N PHE A 168 0.30 1.44 -15.64
CA PHE A 168 1.63 1.26 -16.25
C PHE A 168 2.77 1.15 -15.24
N ARG A 169 2.47 1.11 -13.95
CA ARG A 169 3.44 1.23 -12.86
C ARG A 169 3.49 -0.06 -12.05
N ASP A 170 4.72 -0.45 -11.70
CA ASP A 170 4.96 -1.62 -10.87
C ASP A 170 5.15 -1.19 -9.41
N TYR A 171 4.46 -1.89 -8.50
CA TYR A 171 4.52 -1.68 -7.07
C TYR A 171 5.09 -2.94 -6.41
N LEU A 172 5.84 -2.74 -5.33
CA LEU A 172 6.32 -3.82 -4.48
C LEU A 172 5.96 -3.48 -3.04
N PHE A 173 5.12 -4.34 -2.45
CA PHE A 173 4.76 -4.31 -1.04
C PHE A 173 5.63 -5.37 -0.35
N LEU A 174 6.41 -4.97 0.65
CA LEU A 174 7.24 -5.89 1.43
C LEU A 174 6.82 -5.83 2.88
N GLY A 175 6.57 -6.98 3.47
CA GLY A 175 6.28 -7.16 4.88
C GLY A 175 7.46 -7.77 5.62
N LEU A 176 7.77 -7.23 6.79
CA LEU A 176 8.75 -7.76 7.74
C LEU A 176 8.06 -8.16 9.06
N ASP A 177 8.64 -9.14 9.74
CA ASP A 177 8.25 -9.55 11.09
C ASP A 177 8.25 -8.37 12.08
N PHE A 178 7.66 -8.55 13.27
CA PHE A 178 7.50 -7.53 14.31
C PHE A 178 8.79 -6.78 14.68
N CYS A 179 9.89 -7.52 14.88
CA CYS A 179 11.21 -6.98 15.18
C CYS A 179 12.24 -7.69 14.30
N PRO A 180 12.36 -7.30 13.01
CA PRO A 180 13.16 -8.05 12.07
C PRO A 180 14.64 -8.00 12.46
N ASN A 181 15.28 -9.16 12.42
CA ASN A 181 16.71 -9.33 12.67
C ASN A 181 17.54 -8.89 11.45
N ASN A 182 18.87 -8.94 11.59
CA ASN A 182 19.77 -8.47 10.54
C ASN A 182 19.71 -9.29 9.25
N ASP A 183 19.41 -10.59 9.32
CA ASP A 183 19.29 -11.45 8.13
C ASP A 183 18.01 -11.12 7.36
N GLU A 184 16.90 -10.89 8.07
CA GLU A 184 15.62 -10.45 7.50
C GLU A 184 15.75 -9.07 6.82
N LEU A 185 16.44 -8.13 7.48
CA LEU A 185 16.75 -6.82 6.89
C LEU A 185 17.70 -6.92 5.70
N GLY A 186 18.70 -7.80 5.76
CA GLY A 186 19.60 -8.08 4.66
C GLY A 186 18.87 -8.64 3.44
N TRP A 187 17.90 -9.53 3.67
CA TRP A 187 17.00 -10.04 2.63
C TRP A 187 16.13 -8.93 2.03
N ALA A 188 15.47 -8.12 2.86
CA ALA A 188 14.63 -7.02 2.36
C ALA A 188 15.43 -6.01 1.54
N ASN A 189 16.64 -5.65 2.00
CA ASN A 189 17.57 -4.80 1.27
C ASN A 189 17.91 -5.37 -0.13
N LYS A 190 18.17 -6.68 -0.22
CA LYS A 190 18.42 -7.36 -1.49
C LYS A 190 17.19 -7.28 -2.41
N ILE A 191 15.99 -7.56 -1.89
CA ILE A 191 14.75 -7.48 -2.67
C ILE A 191 14.52 -6.05 -3.19
N PHE A 192 14.66 -5.03 -2.35
CA PHE A 192 14.53 -3.64 -2.80
C PHE A 192 15.58 -3.24 -3.84
N TYR A 193 16.83 -3.69 -3.70
CA TYR A 193 17.89 -3.44 -4.68
C TYR A 193 17.57 -4.06 -6.05
N GLU A 194 17.07 -5.30 -6.06
CA GLU A 194 16.66 -6.02 -7.27
C GLU A 194 15.42 -5.41 -7.95
N ASN A 195 14.66 -4.57 -7.25
CA ASN A 195 13.41 -3.96 -7.71
C ASN A 195 13.47 -2.43 -7.70
N LYS A 196 14.63 -1.85 -8.04
CA LYS A 196 14.89 -0.40 -8.04
C LYS A 196 14.01 0.46 -8.98
N SER A 197 13.23 -0.18 -9.86
CA SER A 197 12.25 0.47 -10.75
C SER A 197 10.83 0.48 -10.18
N ASN A 198 10.56 -0.32 -9.16
CA ASN A 198 9.22 -0.44 -8.57
C ASN A 198 8.98 0.71 -7.58
N ASN A 199 7.73 1.09 -7.39
CA ASN A 199 7.31 1.93 -6.27
C ASN A 199 7.27 1.05 -5.01
N LEU A 200 8.17 1.29 -4.04
CA LEU A 200 8.33 0.41 -2.87
C LEU A 200 7.53 0.94 -1.67
N ILE A 201 6.82 0.01 -1.01
CA ILE A 201 6.11 0.21 0.25
C ILE A 201 6.58 -0.88 1.21
N LEU A 202 6.96 -0.48 2.43
CA LEU A 202 7.37 -1.39 3.49
C LEU A 202 6.32 -1.42 4.59
N THR A 203 6.04 -2.60 5.14
CA THR A 203 5.20 -2.79 6.33
C THR A 203 5.96 -3.62 7.36
N THR A 204 5.86 -3.25 8.63
CA THR A 204 6.34 -4.04 9.77
C THR A 204 5.49 -3.70 10.97
N HIS A 205 5.32 -4.60 11.93
CA HIS A 205 4.44 -4.31 13.05
C HIS A 205 5.03 -3.28 14.01
N GLY A 206 6.27 -3.49 14.47
CA GLY A 206 6.93 -2.62 15.44
C GLY A 206 7.88 -1.61 14.78
N TYR A 207 7.56 -0.31 14.81
CA TYR A 207 8.44 0.70 14.21
C TYR A 207 8.49 2.06 14.91
N LEU A 208 7.42 2.86 14.84
CA LEU A 208 7.36 4.22 15.40
C LEU A 208 6.68 4.24 16.78
N ASP A 209 7.08 5.19 17.63
CA ASP A 209 6.29 5.62 18.78
C ASP A 209 5.41 6.85 18.47
N LEU A 210 4.59 7.28 19.44
CA LEU A 210 3.71 8.45 19.35
C LEU A 210 4.43 9.81 19.30
N ASN A 211 5.76 9.82 19.36
CA ASN A 211 6.59 11.01 19.16
C ASN A 211 7.38 10.91 17.86
N GLY A 212 7.15 9.87 17.05
CA GLY A 212 7.86 9.60 15.81
C GLY A 212 9.26 9.03 15.99
N ASN A 213 9.68 8.63 17.20
CA ASN A 213 10.95 7.93 17.36
C ASN A 213 10.84 6.51 16.81
N ARG A 214 11.92 6.02 16.21
CA ARG A 214 12.01 4.63 15.73
C ARG A 214 12.47 3.74 16.85
N LYS A 215 11.57 3.58 17.82
CA LYS A 215 11.77 2.77 19.01
C LYS A 215 10.42 2.36 19.55
N VAL A 216 10.21 1.07 19.67
CA VAL A 216 9.01 0.51 20.28
C VAL A 216 9.38 -0.48 21.37
N HIS A 217 8.44 -0.75 22.26
CA HIS A 217 8.59 -1.79 23.27
C HIS A 217 8.58 -3.18 22.60
N GLY A 218 9.26 -4.17 23.19
CA GLY A 218 9.39 -5.51 22.60
C GLY A 218 10.52 -5.68 21.58
N CYS A 219 10.95 -4.59 20.91
CA CYS A 219 12.12 -4.59 20.04
C CYS A 219 13.35 -3.99 20.73
N SER A 220 14.55 -4.48 20.38
CA SER A 220 15.81 -3.90 20.85
C SER A 220 16.10 -2.54 20.19
N SER A 221 15.82 -2.42 18.89
CA SER A 221 15.84 -1.18 18.11
C SER A 221 15.02 -1.38 16.84
N THR A 222 14.38 -0.32 16.35
CA THR A 222 13.71 -0.29 15.04
C THR A 222 14.35 0.75 14.10
N GLU A 223 15.45 1.39 14.50
CA GLU A 223 16.23 2.33 13.67
C GLU A 223 17.00 1.61 12.56
N ASN A 224 17.30 0.33 12.74
CA ASN A 224 17.87 -0.56 11.72
C ASN A 224 16.98 -0.66 10.47
N ILE A 225 15.65 -0.69 10.65
CA ILE A 225 14.66 -0.68 9.56
C ILE A 225 14.84 0.59 8.71
N TRP A 226 14.95 1.76 9.36
CA TRP A 226 15.20 3.01 8.66
C TRP A 226 16.58 3.06 8.00
N SER A 227 17.61 2.58 8.71
CA SER A 227 18.99 2.59 8.22
C SER A 227 19.14 1.81 6.91
N MET A 228 18.39 0.71 6.75
CA MET A 228 18.27 -0.03 5.49
C MET A 228 17.40 0.73 4.49
N SER A 229 16.19 1.13 4.90
CA SER A 229 15.18 1.80 4.09
C SER A 229 15.71 3.05 3.36
N LYS A 230 16.46 3.90 4.05
CA LYS A 230 16.97 5.17 3.50
C LYS A 230 17.98 5.01 2.37
N THR A 231 18.48 3.80 2.13
CA THR A 231 19.41 3.51 1.03
C THR A 231 18.71 3.21 -0.30
N HIS A 232 17.36 3.22 -0.32
CA HIS A 232 16.56 2.96 -1.50
C HIS A 232 15.82 4.22 -1.96
N LYS A 233 16.20 4.75 -3.14
CA LYS A 233 15.62 5.98 -3.70
C LYS A 233 14.11 5.91 -3.96
N ASN A 234 13.58 4.71 -4.18
CA ASN A 234 12.22 4.42 -4.63
C ASN A 234 11.30 3.87 -3.51
N LEU A 235 11.81 3.77 -2.28
CA LEU A 235 11.00 3.55 -1.09
C LEU A 235 10.39 4.87 -0.62
N GLN A 236 9.08 4.88 -0.47
CA GLN A 236 8.32 6.11 -0.24
C GLN A 236 7.38 6.03 0.96
N VAL A 237 6.98 4.82 1.34
CA VAL A 237 6.05 4.60 2.45
C VAL A 237 6.55 3.47 3.36
N ILE A 238 6.49 3.72 4.67
CA ILE A 238 6.63 2.70 5.72
C ILE A 238 5.38 2.71 6.59
N LEU A 239 4.75 1.55 6.75
CA LEU A 239 3.53 1.28 7.52
C LEU A 239 3.85 0.49 8.78
N SER A 240 3.16 0.78 9.88
CA SER A 240 3.37 0.12 11.18
C SER A 240 2.22 0.31 12.17
N GLY A 241 2.11 -0.64 13.10
CA GLY A 241 1.13 -0.66 14.17
C GLY A 241 1.77 -0.73 15.56
N HIS A 242 1.26 -1.62 16.44
CA HIS A 242 1.81 -1.97 17.76
C HIS A 242 1.75 -0.88 18.85
N VAL A 243 2.00 0.38 18.50
CA VAL A 243 1.96 1.50 19.45
C VAL A 243 0.60 2.19 19.33
N HIS A 244 -0.22 1.96 20.35
CA HIS A 244 -1.60 2.43 20.43
C HIS A 244 -1.72 3.94 20.15
N GLY A 245 -2.28 4.30 19.00
CA GLY A 245 -2.51 5.66 18.56
C GLY A 245 -2.13 5.86 17.09
N GLU A 246 -1.82 7.10 16.74
CA GLU A 246 -1.48 7.47 15.38
C GLU A 246 -0.31 8.45 15.38
N TYR A 247 0.59 8.28 14.44
CA TYR A 247 1.65 9.25 14.20
C TYR A 247 2.15 9.16 12.76
N THR A 248 2.37 10.31 12.14
CA THR A 248 2.99 10.39 10.82
C THR A 248 4.25 11.24 10.87
N ARG A 249 5.33 10.74 10.26
CA ARG A 249 6.53 11.53 10.00
C ARG A 249 7.03 11.35 8.59
N THR A 250 7.69 12.38 8.08
CA THR A 250 8.48 12.31 6.84
C THR A 250 9.96 12.37 7.19
N SER A 251 10.79 11.62 6.49
CA SER A 251 12.25 11.72 6.58
C SER A 251 12.86 11.60 5.20
N MET A 252 13.98 12.29 4.96
CA MET A 252 14.68 12.21 3.69
C MET A 252 15.57 10.97 3.64
N ASN A 253 15.47 10.21 2.56
CA ASN A 253 16.40 9.12 2.30
C ASN A 253 17.78 9.68 1.86
N ASP A 254 18.77 8.80 1.64
CA ASP A 254 20.14 9.20 1.28
C ASP A 254 20.23 9.88 -0.11
N PHE A 255 19.12 9.91 -0.86
CA PHE A 255 18.97 10.56 -2.17
C PHE A 255 18.13 11.85 -2.11
N ASN A 256 17.80 12.33 -0.91
CA ASN A 256 16.93 13.50 -0.66
C ASN A 256 15.49 13.36 -1.18
N TYR A 257 14.99 12.13 -1.33
CA TYR A 257 13.57 11.89 -1.56
C TYR A 257 12.84 11.66 -0.23
N PRO A 258 11.62 12.20 -0.07
CA PRO A 258 10.83 12.03 1.15
C PRO A 258 10.30 10.60 1.28
N VAL A 259 10.36 10.06 2.50
CA VAL A 259 9.75 8.79 2.89
C VAL A 259 8.75 9.05 4.02
N THR A 260 7.47 8.83 3.73
CA THR A 260 6.37 8.96 4.70
C THR A 260 6.31 7.68 5.53
N GLN A 261 6.33 7.83 6.85
CA GLN A 261 6.31 6.75 7.82
C GLN A 261 5.09 6.94 8.70
N MET A 262 4.25 5.91 8.79
CA MET A 262 2.94 5.98 9.40
C MET A 262 2.81 4.91 10.50
N LEU A 263 2.33 5.35 11.65
CA LEU A 263 1.86 4.53 12.75
C LEU A 263 0.33 4.61 12.80
N ALA A 264 -0.33 3.46 12.88
CA ALA A 264 -1.75 3.34 13.21
C ALA A 264 -1.95 2.14 14.13
N ASP A 265 -2.56 2.36 15.28
CA ASP A 265 -3.08 1.27 16.11
C ASP A 265 -4.26 1.80 16.92
N TYR A 266 -5.44 1.27 16.64
CA TYR A 266 -6.69 1.70 17.24
C TYR A 266 -7.12 0.82 18.43
N GLN A 267 -6.37 -0.24 18.76
CA GLN A 267 -6.83 -1.30 19.65
C GLN A 267 -7.21 -0.83 21.07
N ALA A 268 -6.71 0.33 21.48
CA ALA A 268 -7.00 0.96 22.77
C ALA A 268 -8.32 1.76 22.82
N LEU A 269 -8.97 1.99 21.67
CA LEU A 269 -10.27 2.65 21.62
C LEU A 269 -11.40 1.68 21.99
N GLU A 270 -12.61 2.21 22.07
CA GLU A 270 -13.81 1.41 22.37
C GLU A 270 -13.95 0.21 21.42
N ASN A 271 -14.50 -0.89 21.95
CA ASN A 271 -14.64 -2.18 21.27
C ASN A 271 -13.34 -2.76 20.67
N GLY A 272 -12.17 -2.28 21.11
CA GLY A 272 -10.88 -2.69 20.54
C GLY A 272 -10.51 -1.95 19.27
N GLY A 273 -10.97 -0.70 19.10
CA GLY A 273 -10.65 0.11 17.93
C GLY A 273 -11.83 0.43 17.02
N ASN A 274 -13.04 -0.01 17.35
CA ASN A 274 -14.27 0.25 16.59
C ASN A 274 -14.15 -0.04 15.08
N GLY A 275 -13.25 -0.94 14.65
CA GLY A 275 -13.11 -1.30 13.24
C GLY A 275 -12.50 -0.21 12.34
N TYR A 276 -11.75 0.75 12.88
CA TYR A 276 -11.05 1.71 12.03
C TYR A 276 -10.00 1.04 11.12
N LEU A 277 -9.97 1.48 9.86
CA LEU A 277 -8.97 1.16 8.86
C LEU A 277 -8.48 2.45 8.18
N ARG A 278 -7.33 2.41 7.53
CA ARG A 278 -6.83 3.53 6.70
C ARG A 278 -7.03 3.26 5.23
N ILE A 279 -7.53 4.27 4.52
CA ILE A 279 -7.65 4.31 3.07
C ILE A 279 -6.51 5.20 2.57
N LEU A 280 -5.52 4.61 1.90
CA LEU A 280 -4.48 5.33 1.18
C LEU A 280 -4.92 5.44 -0.27
N HIS A 281 -5.45 6.62 -0.65
CA HIS A 281 -5.88 6.91 -2.00
C HIS A 281 -4.74 7.56 -2.80
N PHE A 282 -4.19 6.82 -3.74
CA PHE A 282 -3.12 7.25 -4.61
C PHE A 282 -3.70 7.99 -5.80
N SER A 283 -3.24 9.22 -6.04
CA SER A 283 -3.57 10.03 -7.21
C SER A 283 -2.31 10.31 -8.01
N PRO A 284 -1.92 9.38 -8.91
CA PRO A 284 -0.77 9.55 -9.79
C PRO A 284 -0.72 10.88 -10.56
N SER A 285 -1.87 11.36 -11.05
CA SER A 285 -1.99 12.60 -11.82
C SER A 285 -1.74 13.86 -10.99
N GLU A 286 -1.97 13.78 -9.69
CA GLU A 286 -1.72 14.85 -8.72
C GLU A 286 -0.35 14.69 -8.03
N GLY A 287 0.32 13.54 -8.16
CA GLY A 287 1.58 13.27 -7.49
C GLY A 287 1.45 13.16 -5.97
N ILE A 288 0.28 12.74 -5.46
CA ILE A 288 0.00 12.67 -4.03
C ILE A 288 -0.71 11.38 -3.62
N VAL A 289 -0.70 11.13 -2.31
CA VAL A 289 -1.52 10.12 -1.63
C VAL A 289 -2.33 10.82 -0.55
N LYS A 290 -3.65 10.62 -0.55
CA LYS A 290 -4.56 11.09 0.50
C LYS A 290 -4.81 9.94 1.47
N VAL A 291 -4.64 10.21 2.76
CA VAL A 291 -4.91 9.26 3.84
C VAL A 291 -6.21 9.68 4.54
N ARG A 292 -7.10 8.72 4.73
CA ARG A 292 -8.34 8.85 5.50
C ARG A 292 -8.49 7.64 6.41
N THR A 293 -8.81 7.87 7.68
CA THR A 293 -9.18 6.80 8.61
C THR A 293 -10.70 6.70 8.67
N PHE A 294 -11.23 5.50 8.42
CA PHE A 294 -12.67 5.23 8.35
C PHE A 294 -13.00 3.97 9.15
N SER A 295 -14.13 3.96 9.85
CA SER A 295 -14.68 2.77 10.48
C SER A 295 -15.89 2.29 9.69
N PRO A 296 -15.81 1.14 9.00
CA PRO A 296 -16.99 0.49 8.44
C PRO A 296 -18.02 0.07 9.48
N TYR A 297 -17.55 -0.28 10.69
CA TYR A 297 -18.42 -0.71 11.79
C TYR A 297 -19.33 0.40 12.28
N LEU A 298 -18.79 1.61 12.44
CA LEU A 298 -19.52 2.80 12.88
C LEU A 298 -20.08 3.61 11.70
N SER A 299 -19.63 3.34 10.47
CA SER A 299 -19.91 4.12 9.27
C SER A 299 -19.50 5.60 9.41
N GLU A 300 -18.32 5.85 9.98
CA GLU A 300 -17.83 7.21 10.24
C GLU A 300 -16.34 7.39 9.90
N LEU A 301 -15.98 8.63 9.56
CA LEU A 301 -14.59 9.05 9.47
C LEU A 301 -14.05 9.38 10.85
N LYS A 302 -12.81 8.99 11.11
CA LYS A 302 -12.09 9.45 12.30
C LYS A 302 -11.53 10.84 12.06
N GLU A 303 -11.86 11.79 12.92
CA GLU A 303 -11.33 13.15 12.84
C GLU A 303 -9.89 13.24 13.36
N GLY A 304 -9.14 14.23 12.85
CA GLY A 304 -7.80 14.57 13.32
C GLY A 304 -6.74 14.58 12.21
N LYS A 305 -5.66 15.33 12.44
CA LYS A 305 -4.56 15.52 11.48
C LYS A 305 -3.78 14.24 11.16
N GLU A 306 -3.71 13.30 12.11
CA GLU A 306 -3.04 12.01 11.91
C GLU A 306 -3.97 10.98 11.25
N SER A 307 -5.27 11.26 11.21
CA SER A 307 -6.29 10.42 10.56
C SER A 307 -6.61 10.90 9.14
N ASN A 308 -6.41 12.19 8.86
CA ASN A 308 -6.76 12.82 7.59
C ASN A 308 -5.66 13.78 7.14
N PHE A 309 -4.86 13.37 6.16
CA PHE A 309 -3.78 14.17 5.60
C PHE A 309 -3.48 13.75 4.17
N GLU A 310 -2.53 14.42 3.54
CA GLU A 310 -1.98 14.03 2.24
C GLU A 310 -0.46 14.22 2.22
N PHE A 311 0.21 13.47 1.36
CA PHE A 311 1.65 13.59 1.17
C PHE A 311 2.03 13.38 -0.29
N SER A 312 3.15 13.95 -0.72
CA SER A 312 3.66 13.76 -2.07
C SER A 312 4.16 12.34 -2.29
N PHE A 313 3.86 11.78 -3.47
CA PHE A 313 4.33 10.47 -3.89
C PHE A 313 4.87 10.57 -5.32
N SER A 314 6.11 10.15 -5.51
CA SER A 314 6.76 10.05 -6.81
C SER A 314 6.37 8.73 -7.46
N PHE A 315 5.50 8.82 -8.46
CA PHE A 315 5.10 7.67 -9.24
C PHE A 315 6.19 7.38 -10.28
N ASN A 316 7.00 6.35 -10.03
CA ASN A 316 8.04 5.86 -10.93
C ASN A 316 7.49 4.93 -12.00
#